data_AF-A0A093ZP20-F1
#
_entry.id   AF-A0A093ZP20-F1
#
_cell.length_a   1.000
_cell.length_b   1.000
_cell.length_c   1.000
_cell.angle_alpha   90.00
_cell.angle_beta   90.00
_cell.angle_gamma   90.00
#
_symmetry.space_group_name_H-M   'P 1'
#
loop_
_entity.id
_entity.type
_entity.pdbx_description
1 polymer ?
#
loop_
_entity_poly.entity_id
_entity_poly.type
_entity_poly.pdbx_seq_one_letter_code
_entity_poly.pdbx_strand_id
1 'polypeptide(L)'
;MRVTAVAALVLAVAASAMPAVSNNHQSNPHKSNNSGSSSDTSNSNCSSSRQCMTNMVTKILDSMVAHNPDTLPLAMIYRATENSHPAALGMMTSWRTITKAGPPSLLAIDTTNGTAYFALDINEGNDDIQNILRGRVKVVGQNITELELF
;
A
#
# COMPACT_ATOMS: atom_id res chain seq x y z
N MET A 1 22.89 -6.09 -52.30
CA MET A 1 24.19 -5.75 -51.65
C MET A 1 24.13 -6.13 -50.17
N ARG A 2 25.28 -6.39 -49.53
CA ARG A 2 25.41 -6.58 -48.07
C ARG A 2 26.29 -5.47 -47.50
N VAL A 3 25.96 -4.97 -46.30
CA VAL A 3 26.88 -4.23 -45.40
C VAL A 3 26.54 -4.65 -43.97
N THR A 4 27.54 -4.77 -43.08
CA THR A 4 27.37 -5.34 -41.72
C THR A 4 28.28 -4.66 -40.69
N ALA A 5 27.73 -4.28 -39.53
CA ALA A 5 28.38 -3.70 -38.33
C ALA A 5 27.36 -3.75 -37.16
N VAL A 6 27.62 -4.04 -35.86
CA VAL A 6 28.82 -4.42 -35.06
C VAL A 6 29.93 -3.35 -35.00
N ALA A 7 30.44 -2.88 -33.84
CA ALA A 7 30.32 -3.24 -32.41
C ALA A 7 30.01 -1.96 -31.54
N ALA A 8 30.13 -1.86 -30.20
CA ALA A 8 30.64 -2.71 -29.11
C ALA A 8 30.01 -2.35 -27.73
N LEU A 9 30.53 -2.90 -26.63
CA LEU A 9 30.28 -2.51 -25.22
C LEU A 9 31.54 -1.87 -24.61
N VAL A 10 31.41 -0.99 -23.61
CA VAL A 10 32.53 -0.57 -22.74
C VAL A 10 32.12 -0.70 -21.28
N LEU A 11 32.97 -1.33 -20.47
CA LEU A 11 32.83 -1.49 -19.02
C LEU A 11 34.16 -1.09 -18.36
N ALA A 12 34.12 -0.36 -17.25
CA ALA A 12 35.31 0.04 -16.51
C ALA A 12 35.10 -0.12 -15.01
N VAL A 13 35.84 -1.04 -14.39
CA VAL A 13 35.95 -1.20 -12.93
C VAL A 13 37.42 -1.04 -12.58
N ALA A 14 37.76 0.01 -11.83
CA ALA A 14 39.11 0.22 -11.33
C ALA A 14 39.27 -0.46 -9.97
N ALA A 15 40.29 -1.30 -9.84
CA ALA A 15 40.72 -1.89 -8.57
C ALA A 15 42.21 -1.60 -8.37
N SER A 16 42.58 -1.17 -7.16
CA SER A 16 43.98 -0.88 -6.79
C SER A 16 44.31 -1.45 -5.42
N ALA A 17 45.41 -2.19 -5.36
CA ALA A 17 45.95 -2.85 -4.18
C ALA A 17 46.85 -1.88 -3.36
N MET A 18 47.55 -2.22 -2.26
CA MET A 18 47.81 -3.50 -1.56
C MET A 18 48.02 -3.20 -0.02
N PRO A 19 48.80 -3.92 0.85
CA PRO A 19 48.44 -4.05 2.26
C PRO A 19 49.41 -3.37 3.26
N ALA A 20 49.08 -3.44 4.55
CA ALA A 20 50.02 -3.24 5.65
C ALA A 20 49.79 -4.28 6.76
N VAL A 21 50.87 -4.75 7.39
CA VAL A 21 50.86 -5.71 8.51
C VAL A 21 51.51 -5.08 9.73
N SER A 22 50.89 -5.21 10.90
CA SER A 22 51.58 -5.16 12.19
C SER A 22 50.77 -5.85 13.28
N ASN A 23 51.45 -6.46 14.26
CA ASN A 23 50.83 -7.15 15.39
C ASN A 23 50.87 -6.24 16.64
N ASN A 24 49.81 -6.27 17.47
CA ASN A 24 49.94 -6.82 18.83
C ASN A 24 48.65 -6.84 19.67
N HIS A 25 48.54 -7.92 20.45
CA HIS A 25 48.08 -8.01 21.85
C HIS A 25 47.14 -6.91 22.42
N GLN A 26 45.91 -7.31 22.78
CA GLN A 26 45.40 -7.29 24.16
C GLN A 26 44.23 -8.30 24.29
N SER A 27 43.67 -8.52 25.48
CA SER A 27 42.90 -9.72 25.82
C SER A 27 41.48 -9.51 26.38
N ASN A 28 40.72 -10.62 26.34
CA ASN A 28 39.49 -10.94 27.07
C ASN A 28 38.12 -10.38 26.61
N PRO A 29 37.01 -11.06 26.96
CA PRO A 29 35.77 -10.98 26.18
C PRO A 29 34.55 -10.44 26.94
N HIS A 30 33.56 -9.93 26.19
CA HIS A 30 32.17 -10.26 26.50
C HIS A 30 31.26 -10.41 25.28
N LYS A 31 30.41 -11.43 25.38
CA LYS A 31 29.48 -11.93 24.37
C LYS A 31 28.18 -11.12 24.38
N SER A 32 27.78 -10.54 23.24
CA SER A 32 26.36 -10.47 22.85
C SER A 32 26.19 -10.14 21.36
N ASN A 33 26.36 -11.14 20.50
CA ASN A 33 25.75 -11.08 19.17
C ASN A 33 24.26 -11.34 19.33
N ASN A 34 23.43 -10.29 19.27
CA ASN A 34 22.00 -10.46 19.11
C ASN A 34 21.49 -9.59 17.95
N SER A 35 21.87 -10.00 16.73
CA SER A 35 21.18 -9.59 15.50
C SER A 35 19.79 -10.22 15.51
N GLY A 36 18.92 -9.66 16.36
CA GLY A 36 17.50 -9.97 16.45
C GLY A 36 16.80 -9.53 15.19
N SER A 37 17.00 -10.29 14.11
CA SER A 37 16.11 -10.30 12.95
C SER A 37 14.79 -10.93 13.42
N SER A 38 14.02 -10.17 14.18
CA SER A 38 12.65 -10.49 14.54
C SER A 38 11.83 -10.50 13.25
N SER A 39 11.85 -11.64 12.56
CA SER A 39 10.80 -12.05 11.65
C SER A 39 9.56 -12.33 12.51
N ASP A 40 8.98 -11.25 13.03
CA ASP A 40 7.72 -11.26 13.76
C ASP A 40 6.59 -11.55 12.78
N THR A 41 6.51 -12.82 12.38
CA THR A 41 5.31 -13.50 11.86
C THR A 41 4.22 -13.58 12.94
N SER A 42 4.13 -12.54 13.77
CA SER A 42 2.88 -12.06 14.31
C SER A 42 1.86 -12.04 13.17
N ASN A 43 0.71 -12.68 13.38
CA ASN A 43 -0.38 -12.65 12.42
C ASN A 43 -1.03 -11.26 12.49
N SER A 44 -0.34 -10.27 11.92
CA SER A 44 -0.55 -8.86 12.21
C SER A 44 -1.93 -8.42 11.73
N ASN A 45 -2.82 -8.23 12.72
CA ASN A 45 -4.17 -7.77 12.47
C ASN A 45 -4.11 -6.34 11.90
N CYS A 46 -4.52 -6.20 10.64
CA CYS A 46 -4.49 -4.94 9.90
C CYS A 46 -5.28 -3.86 10.64
N SER A 47 -6.38 -4.25 11.31
CA SER A 47 -7.23 -3.37 12.09
C SER A 47 -6.50 -2.67 13.26
N SER A 48 -5.42 -3.26 13.77
CA SER A 48 -4.62 -2.70 14.88
C SER A 48 -3.42 -1.85 14.43
N SER A 49 -3.14 -1.76 13.12
CA SER A 49 -1.99 -1.03 12.58
C SER A 49 -2.42 0.16 11.72
N ARG A 50 -2.02 1.38 12.11
CA ARG A 50 -2.32 2.58 11.32
C ARG A 50 -1.77 2.49 9.90
N GLN A 51 -0.55 1.96 9.71
CA GLN A 51 0.00 1.79 8.36
C GLN A 51 -0.82 0.80 7.52
N CYS A 52 -1.30 -0.30 8.12
CA CYS A 52 -2.10 -1.27 7.38
C CYS A 52 -3.49 -0.71 7.04
N MET A 53 -4.12 0.03 7.96
CA MET A 53 -5.36 0.76 7.70
C MET A 53 -5.21 1.82 6.59
N THR A 54 -4.10 2.59 6.57
CA THR A 54 -3.76 3.49 5.46
C THR A 54 -3.67 2.71 4.15
N ASN A 55 -2.89 1.62 4.12
CA ASN A 55 -2.74 0.78 2.92
C ASN A 55 -4.08 0.17 2.46
N MET A 56 -5.03 -0.08 3.37
CA MET A 56 -6.38 -0.53 3.02
C MET A 56 -7.21 0.56 2.33
N VAL A 57 -7.13 1.81 2.82
CA VAL A 57 -7.76 2.96 2.15
C VAL A 57 -7.14 3.17 0.77
N THR A 58 -5.81 3.10 0.64
CA THR A 58 -5.13 3.15 -0.66
C THR A 58 -5.65 2.08 -1.62
N LYS A 59 -5.73 0.81 -1.20
CA LYS A 59 -6.30 -0.27 -2.02
C LYS A 59 -7.74 0.00 -2.48
N ILE A 60 -8.58 0.58 -1.62
CA ILE A 60 -9.96 0.94 -1.99
C ILE A 60 -9.95 1.95 -3.14
N LEU A 61 -9.17 3.03 -3.01
CA LEU A 61 -9.04 4.07 -4.03
C LEU A 61 -8.43 3.55 -5.33
N ASP A 62 -7.34 2.76 -5.24
CA ASP A 62 -6.71 2.09 -6.38
C ASP A 62 -7.71 1.21 -7.13
N SER A 63 -8.55 0.46 -6.40
CA SER A 63 -9.56 -0.43 -6.99
C SER A 63 -10.69 0.32 -7.69
N MET A 64 -11.02 1.54 -7.26
CA MET A 64 -12.01 2.41 -7.91
C MET A 64 -11.47 2.94 -9.24
N VAL A 65 -10.24 3.48 -9.22
CA VAL A 65 -9.53 3.97 -10.42
C VAL A 65 -9.25 2.85 -11.43
N ALA A 66 -8.99 1.63 -10.94
CA ALA A 66 -8.85 0.43 -11.78
C ALA A 66 -10.19 -0.18 -12.23
N HIS A 67 -11.33 0.40 -11.83
CA HIS A 67 -12.69 -0.11 -12.05
C HIS A 67 -12.89 -1.60 -11.65
N ASN A 68 -12.13 -2.07 -10.66
CA ASN A 68 -12.00 -3.50 -10.33
C ASN A 68 -12.08 -3.77 -8.81
N PRO A 69 -13.28 -3.91 -8.24
CA PRO A 69 -13.49 -4.14 -6.82
C PRO A 69 -13.03 -5.53 -6.34
N ASP A 70 -12.87 -6.50 -7.24
CA ASP A 70 -12.48 -7.88 -6.91
C ASP A 70 -11.02 -7.98 -6.43
N THR A 71 -10.25 -6.89 -6.55
CA THR A 71 -8.92 -6.72 -5.95
C THR A 71 -8.94 -6.52 -4.43
N LEU A 72 -10.10 -6.26 -3.83
CA LEU A 72 -10.21 -5.97 -2.40
C LEU A 72 -10.30 -7.23 -1.53
N PRO A 73 -9.66 -7.24 -0.35
CA PRO A 73 -9.81 -8.30 0.63
C PRO A 73 -11.16 -8.15 1.36
N LEU A 74 -12.26 -8.51 0.71
CA LEU A 74 -13.59 -8.48 1.31
C LEU A 74 -13.78 -9.68 2.25
N ALA A 75 -14.48 -9.48 3.37
CA ALA A 75 -14.93 -10.60 4.19
C ALA A 75 -16.03 -11.40 3.47
N MET A 76 -16.13 -12.70 3.75
CA MET A 76 -17.16 -13.60 3.19
C MET A 76 -18.59 -13.07 3.37
N ILE A 77 -18.82 -12.31 4.45
CA ILE A 77 -20.01 -11.50 4.67
C ILE A 77 -19.52 -10.09 4.98
N TYR A 78 -19.95 -9.11 4.19
CA TYR A 78 -19.63 -7.69 4.37
C TYR A 78 -20.87 -6.83 4.10
N ARG A 79 -20.89 -5.60 4.62
CA ARG A 79 -21.93 -4.59 4.36
C ARG A 79 -21.32 -3.45 3.55
N ALA A 80 -21.78 -3.25 2.32
CA ALA A 80 -21.42 -2.09 1.52
C ALA A 80 -22.64 -1.21 1.20
N THR A 81 -22.47 0.11 1.33
CA THR A 81 -23.46 1.11 0.91
C THR A 81 -22.78 2.29 0.20
N GLU A 82 -23.51 2.93 -0.71
CA GLU A 82 -23.16 4.22 -1.32
C GLU A 82 -24.36 5.15 -1.08
N ASN A 83 -24.12 6.36 -0.53
CA ASN A 83 -25.17 7.26 -0.04
C ASN A 83 -26.17 6.54 0.90
N SER A 84 -25.66 5.65 1.76
CA SER A 84 -26.43 4.77 2.65
C SER A 84 -27.38 3.76 1.97
N HIS A 85 -27.41 3.66 0.63
CA HIS A 85 -28.15 2.64 -0.11
C HIS A 85 -27.29 1.36 -0.33
N PRO A 86 -27.80 0.15 -0.06
CA PRO A 86 -27.06 -1.10 -0.30
C PRO A 86 -26.79 -1.36 -1.78
N ALA A 87 -25.53 -1.63 -2.11
CA ALA A 87 -25.08 -1.97 -3.46
C ALA A 87 -23.90 -2.94 -3.43
N ALA A 88 -23.74 -3.74 -4.49
CA ALA A 88 -22.48 -4.43 -4.75
C ALA A 88 -21.45 -3.42 -5.29
N LEU A 89 -20.17 -3.57 -4.92
CA LEU A 89 -19.15 -2.54 -5.20
C LEU A 89 -19.05 -2.17 -6.69
N GLY A 90 -19.05 -3.15 -7.60
CA GLY A 90 -19.01 -2.91 -9.05
C GLY A 90 -20.28 -2.26 -9.65
N MET A 91 -21.36 -2.12 -8.87
CA MET A 91 -22.57 -1.38 -9.24
C MET A 91 -22.62 0.03 -8.65
N MET A 92 -21.78 0.33 -7.66
CA MET A 92 -21.64 1.68 -7.11
C MET A 92 -21.11 2.65 -8.16
N THR A 93 -21.53 3.90 -8.07
CA THR A 93 -21.06 4.99 -8.93
C THR A 93 -19.55 5.09 -8.86
N SER A 94 -19.01 5.09 -7.64
CA SER A 94 -17.58 5.22 -7.33
C SER A 94 -16.66 4.28 -8.12
N TRP A 95 -17.04 3.02 -8.36
CA TRP A 95 -16.23 2.07 -9.15
C TRP A 95 -16.40 2.21 -10.67
N ARG A 96 -17.41 2.95 -11.12
CA ARG A 96 -17.81 3.08 -12.52
C ARG A 96 -17.47 4.43 -13.14
N THR A 97 -17.16 5.44 -12.32
CA THR A 97 -16.90 6.82 -12.76
C THR A 97 -15.51 7.33 -12.41
N ILE A 98 -14.92 6.93 -11.27
CA ILE A 98 -13.68 7.56 -10.77
C ILE A 98 -12.49 7.26 -11.69
N THR A 99 -11.93 8.30 -12.35
CA THR A 99 -10.73 8.18 -13.20
C THR A 99 -9.44 8.50 -12.43
N LYS A 100 -9.53 9.29 -11.36
CA LYS A 100 -8.39 9.66 -10.49
C LYS A 100 -8.81 9.78 -9.04
N ALA A 101 -7.88 9.45 -8.14
CA ALA A 101 -7.97 9.69 -6.71
C ALA A 101 -6.67 10.33 -6.21
N GLY A 102 -6.76 11.43 -5.46
CA GLY A 102 -5.62 11.99 -4.74
C GLY A 102 -5.30 11.25 -3.44
N PRO A 103 -4.19 11.58 -2.75
CA PRO A 103 -4.01 11.18 -1.35
C PRO A 103 -5.11 11.83 -0.49
N PRO A 104 -5.66 11.15 0.53
CA PRO A 104 -6.66 11.74 1.40
C PRO A 104 -6.22 13.03 2.09
N SER A 105 -6.99 14.10 1.88
CA SER A 105 -6.84 15.39 2.57
C SER A 105 -7.26 15.30 4.04
N LEU A 106 -8.10 14.33 4.37
CA LEU A 106 -8.38 13.88 5.74
C LEU A 106 -8.38 12.36 5.81
N LEU A 107 -7.59 11.79 6.72
CA LEU A 107 -7.57 10.36 7.05
C LEU A 107 -7.55 10.19 8.58
N ALA A 108 -8.67 9.76 9.15
CA ALA A 108 -8.83 9.54 10.58
C ALA A 108 -8.94 8.03 10.87
N ILE A 109 -7.93 7.46 11.53
CA ILE A 109 -7.83 6.02 11.80
C ILE A 109 -7.95 5.72 13.30
N ASP A 110 -8.93 4.90 13.65
CA ASP A 110 -9.14 4.30 14.97
C ASP A 110 -8.76 2.81 14.93
N THR A 111 -7.58 2.50 15.46
CA THR A 111 -7.05 1.14 15.58
C THR A 111 -7.65 0.34 16.74
N THR A 112 -8.51 0.94 17.57
CA THR A 112 -9.26 0.24 18.63
C THR A 112 -10.48 -0.46 18.05
N ASN A 113 -11.22 0.25 17.19
CA ASN A 113 -12.41 -0.28 16.52
C ASN A 113 -12.13 -0.86 15.11
N GLY A 114 -10.90 -0.71 14.60
CA GLY A 114 -10.54 -1.19 13.27
C GLY A 114 -11.14 -0.36 12.13
N THR A 115 -11.42 0.92 12.37
CA THR A 115 -12.14 1.79 11.45
C THR A 115 -11.28 2.93 10.93
N ALA A 116 -11.55 3.37 9.71
CA ALA A 116 -11.02 4.61 9.17
C ALA A 116 -12.12 5.42 8.47
N TYR A 117 -12.11 6.74 8.69
CA TYR A 117 -12.82 7.71 7.85
C TYR A 117 -11.79 8.38 6.94
N PHE A 118 -12.16 8.58 5.67
CA PHE A 118 -11.34 9.33 4.72
C PHE A 118 -12.17 10.35 3.93
N ALA A 119 -11.53 11.44 3.51
CA ALA A 119 -12.03 12.36 2.51
C ALA A 119 -10.88 12.78 1.58
N LEU A 120 -11.18 12.92 0.29
CA LEU A 120 -10.22 13.25 -0.76
C LEU A 120 -10.90 13.92 -1.95
N ASP A 121 -10.10 14.52 -2.81
CA ASP A 121 -10.50 14.94 -4.14
C ASP A 121 -10.34 13.78 -5.15
N ILE A 122 -11.32 13.64 -6.04
CA ILE A 122 -11.38 12.63 -7.11
C ILE A 122 -11.73 13.31 -8.45
N ASN A 123 -11.52 12.60 -9.56
CA ASN A 123 -12.10 12.96 -10.86
C ASN A 123 -13.11 11.89 -11.32
N GLU A 124 -14.19 12.29 -11.98
CA GLU A 124 -15.26 11.39 -12.42
C GLU A 124 -15.65 11.54 -13.90
N GLY A 125 -15.69 10.40 -14.62
CA GLY A 125 -16.10 10.29 -16.02
C GLY A 125 -15.07 10.83 -17.02
N ASN A 126 -14.41 11.93 -16.67
CA ASN A 126 -13.21 12.43 -17.30
C ASN A 126 -12.28 13.08 -16.27
N ASP A 127 -11.10 13.47 -16.72
CA ASP A 127 -10.01 13.99 -15.91
C ASP A 127 -10.14 15.46 -15.47
N ASP A 128 -11.21 16.16 -15.91
CA ASP A 128 -11.44 17.59 -15.69
C ASP A 128 -12.56 17.85 -14.66
N ILE A 129 -13.50 16.91 -14.48
CA ILE A 129 -14.60 17.02 -13.50
C ILE A 129 -14.07 16.59 -12.13
N GLN A 130 -13.78 17.54 -11.25
CA GLN A 130 -13.31 17.29 -9.88
C GLN A 130 -14.49 17.22 -8.89
N ASN A 131 -14.53 16.17 -8.08
CA ASN A 131 -15.51 15.96 -6.99
C ASN A 131 -14.80 15.59 -5.68
N ILE A 132 -15.53 15.60 -4.56
CA ILE A 132 -15.03 15.17 -3.25
C ILE A 132 -15.65 13.82 -2.90
N LEU A 133 -14.81 12.80 -2.73
CA LEU A 133 -15.23 11.51 -2.17
C LEU A 133 -14.98 11.48 -0.67
N ARG A 134 -15.94 10.92 0.08
CA ARG A 134 -15.79 10.56 1.49
C ARG A 134 -16.11 9.09 1.66
N GLY A 135 -15.49 8.47 2.66
CA GLY A 135 -15.80 7.08 2.98
C GLY A 135 -15.51 6.69 4.42
N ARG A 136 -16.14 5.60 4.84
CA ARG A 136 -15.86 4.89 6.09
C ARG A 136 -15.62 3.42 5.78
N VAL A 137 -14.49 2.90 6.22
CA VAL A 137 -14.14 1.48 6.12
C VAL A 137 -13.96 0.88 7.52
N LYS A 138 -14.35 -0.39 7.68
CA LYS A 138 -14.07 -1.21 8.85
C LYS A 138 -13.36 -2.49 8.45
N VAL A 139 -12.21 -2.75 9.07
CA VAL A 139 -11.36 -3.92 8.83
C VAL A 139 -11.38 -4.82 10.07
N VAL A 140 -11.51 -6.13 9.85
CA VAL A 140 -11.34 -7.14 10.91
C VAL A 140 -10.36 -8.19 10.41
N GLY A 141 -9.28 -8.43 11.16
CA GLY A 141 -8.17 -9.24 10.68
C GLY A 141 -7.47 -8.53 9.53
N GLN A 142 -7.60 -9.05 8.31
CA GLN A 142 -7.07 -8.42 7.09
C GLN A 142 -8.19 -8.04 6.10
N ASN A 143 -9.46 -8.20 6.49
CA ASN A 143 -10.60 -8.14 5.57
C ASN A 143 -11.51 -6.94 5.86
N ILE A 144 -12.01 -6.30 4.80
CA ILE A 144 -13.05 -5.27 4.85
C ILE A 144 -14.39 -5.95 5.21
N THR A 145 -15.04 -5.44 6.26
CA THR A 145 -16.33 -5.94 6.78
C THR A 145 -17.46 -4.93 6.59
N GLU A 146 -17.15 -3.64 6.64
CA GLU A 146 -18.11 -2.57 6.35
C GLU A 146 -17.45 -1.52 5.46
N LEU A 147 -18.20 -1.02 4.47
CA LEU A 147 -17.86 0.14 3.64
C LEU A 147 -19.10 1.03 3.46
N GLU A 148 -18.91 2.34 3.55
CA GLU A 148 -19.91 3.36 3.23
C GLU A 148 -19.21 4.50 2.47
N LEU A 149 -19.83 5.03 1.42
CA LEU A 149 -19.31 6.10 0.57
C LEU A 149 -20.32 7.27 0.46
N PHE A 150 -19.82 8.51 0.41
CA PHE A 150 -20.60 9.75 0.34
C PHE A 150 -19.88 10.87 -0.43
#